data_AF-A0A6J7QSR2-F1
#
_entry.id   AF-A0A6J7QSR2-F1
#
_cell.length_a   1.000
_cell.length_b   1.000
_cell.length_c   1.000
_cell.angle_alpha   90.00
_cell.angle_beta   90.00
_cell.angle_gamma   90.00
#
_symmetry.space_group_name_H-M   'P 1'
#
loop_
_entity.id
_entity.type
_entity.pdbx_description
1 polymer ?
#
loop_
_entity_poly.entity_id
_entity_poly.type
_entity_poly.pdbx_seq_one_letter_code
_entity_poly.pdbx_strand_id
1 'polypeptide(L)'
;MIKEGEQVVLMYSSANRDTDHFTNPEELDITRDPNMHLAFGFGTHFCLGSNLARLEIRVFFEEMIKRVKGWGLAPGTAPVEMPNAFVFGMREMMVVLDPA
;
A
#
# COMPACT_ATOMS: atom_id res chain seq x y z
N MET A 1 -25.01 5.69 18.15
CA MET A 1 -25.86 4.85 17.29
C MET A 1 -25.85 5.46 15.90
N ILE A 2 -25.60 4.66 14.87
CA ILE A 2 -25.66 5.07 13.45
C ILE A 2 -27.13 4.96 12.99
N LYS A 3 -27.62 5.95 12.24
CA LYS A 3 -29.01 6.03 11.76
C LYS A 3 -29.14 5.65 10.28
N GLU A 4 -30.37 5.33 9.86
CA GLU A 4 -30.68 5.11 8.44
C GLU A 4 -30.30 6.33 7.59
N GLY A 5 -29.64 6.08 6.45
CA GLY A 5 -29.18 7.12 5.53
C GLY A 5 -27.85 7.78 5.90
N GLU A 6 -27.27 7.49 7.08
CA GLU A 6 -25.93 7.98 7.42
C GLU A 6 -24.85 7.25 6.63
N GLN A 7 -23.85 8.01 6.19
CA GLN A 7 -22.68 7.45 5.52
C GLN A 7 -21.68 6.93 6.54
N VAL A 8 -21.08 5.78 6.24
CA VAL A 8 -20.02 5.19 7.05
C VAL A 8 -18.77 5.08 6.20
N VAL A 9 -17.65 5.54 6.74
CA VAL A 9 -16.33 5.38 6.12
C VAL A 9 -15.65 4.17 6.74
N LEU A 10 -15.21 3.25 5.89
CA LEU A 10 -14.44 2.08 6.31
C LEU A 10 -12.95 2.43 6.31
N MET A 11 -12.34 2.47 7.49
CA MET A 11 -10.91 2.76 7.64
C MET A 11 -10.07 1.49 7.46
N TYR A 12 -9.96 0.99 6.23
CA TYR A 12 -9.21 -0.25 5.94
C TYR A 12 -7.74 -0.18 6.38
N SER A 13 -7.11 1.00 6.34
CA SER A 13 -5.75 1.21 6.83
C SER A 13 -5.61 0.99 8.34
N SER A 14 -6.65 1.32 9.11
CA SER A 14 -6.72 1.04 10.55
C SER A 14 -6.95 -0.44 10.80
N ALA A 15 -7.84 -1.10 10.04
CA ALA A 15 -8.05 -2.54 10.15
C ALA A 15 -6.77 -3.34 9.81
N ASN A 16 -6.00 -2.89 8.81
CA ASN A 16 -4.71 -3.48 8.45
C ASN A 16 -3.61 -3.25 9.49
N ARG A 17 -3.89 -2.47 10.54
CA ARG A 17 -3.00 -2.20 11.67
C ARG A 17 -3.60 -2.64 13.01
N ASP A 18 -4.71 -3.37 12.99
CA ASP A 18 -5.40 -3.82 14.18
C ASP A 18 -4.51 -4.80 14.97
N THR A 19 -4.17 -4.46 16.22
CA THR A 19 -3.31 -5.27 17.09
C THR A 19 -3.95 -6.59 17.51
N ASP A 20 -5.28 -6.69 17.44
CA ASP A 20 -6.00 -7.92 17.73
C ASP A 20 -5.90 -8.94 16.58
N HIS A 21 -5.50 -8.48 15.38
CA HIS A 21 -5.37 -9.31 14.18
C HIS A 21 -3.92 -9.46 13.68
N PHE A 22 -3.11 -8.42 13.82
CA PHE A 22 -1.73 -8.39 13.34
C PHE A 22 -0.76 -8.18 14.52
N THR A 23 0.13 -9.13 14.74
CA THR A 23 1.28 -8.92 15.64
C THR A 23 2.24 -7.92 15.01
N ASN A 24 2.71 -6.93 15.78
CA ASN A 24 3.57 -5.84 15.33
C ASN A 24 3.05 -5.17 14.04
N PRO A 25 1.86 -4.54 14.07
CA PRO A 25 1.21 -4.02 12.85
C PRO A 25 1.97 -2.88 12.16
N GLU A 26 2.84 -2.18 12.89
CA GLU A 26 3.66 -1.08 12.36
C GLU A 26 4.97 -1.56 11.71
N GLU A 27 5.32 -2.85 11.86
CA GLU A 27 6.50 -3.43 11.22
C GLU A 27 6.16 -3.93 9.81
N LEU A 28 6.99 -3.58 8.83
CA LEU A 28 6.93 -4.14 7.49
C LEU A 28 7.61 -5.52 7.48
N ASP A 29 6.84 -6.55 7.75
CA ASP A 29 7.26 -7.95 7.57
C ASP A 29 6.75 -8.49 6.23
N ILE A 30 7.65 -8.59 5.25
CA ILE A 30 7.34 -9.14 3.91
C ILE A 30 7.12 -10.66 3.92
N THR A 31 7.45 -11.33 5.03
CA THR A 31 7.32 -12.78 5.21
C THR A 31 6.07 -13.19 6.00
N ARG A 32 5.27 -12.22 6.45
CA ARG A 32 4.05 -12.45 7.24
C ARG A 32 3.09 -13.40 6.51
N ASP A 33 2.77 -14.52 7.15
CA ASP A 33 1.79 -15.51 6.70
C ASP A 33 1.08 -16.14 7.92
N PRO A 34 -0.25 -16.15 7.98
CA PRO A 34 -1.21 -15.56 7.03
C PRO A 34 -1.20 -14.03 7.05
N ASN A 35 -1.52 -13.39 5.92
CA ASN A 35 -1.63 -11.94 5.79
C ASN A 35 -3.01 -11.52 5.24
N MET A 36 -4.02 -11.50 6.13
CA MET A 36 -5.43 -11.25 5.78
C MET A 36 -5.77 -9.74 5.75
N HIS A 37 -4.99 -8.96 5.00
CA HIS A 37 -5.24 -7.52 4.87
C HIS A 37 -6.51 -7.19 4.05
N LEU A 38 -7.11 -6.04 4.32
CA LEU A 38 -8.29 -5.48 3.64
C LEU A 38 -7.96 -4.40 2.60
N ALA A 39 -6.70 -4.29 2.15
CA ALA A 39 -6.32 -3.30 1.11
C ALA A 39 -7.11 -3.42 -0.21
N PHE A 40 -7.68 -4.59 -0.53
CA PHE A 40 -8.54 -4.80 -1.70
C PHE A 40 -10.05 -4.83 -1.35
N GLY A 41 -10.42 -4.38 -0.14
CA GLY A 41 -11.78 -4.46 0.38
C GLY A 41 -12.17 -5.89 0.77
N PHE A 42 -13.48 -6.10 0.96
CA PHE A 42 -14.08 -7.38 1.35
C PHE A 42 -15.53 -7.47 0.85
N GLY A 43 -16.06 -8.69 0.75
CA GLY A 43 -17.46 -8.96 0.41
C GLY A 43 -17.77 -8.79 -1.09
N THR A 44 -19.03 -8.51 -1.40
CA THR A 44 -19.54 -8.45 -2.79
C THR A 44 -18.83 -7.41 -3.67
N HIS A 45 -18.26 -6.37 -3.06
CA HIS A 45 -17.52 -5.32 -3.76
C HIS A 45 -16.00 -5.45 -3.61
N PHE A 46 -15.51 -6.67 -3.36
CA PHE A 46 -14.08 -6.95 -3.37
C PHE A 46 -13.45 -6.50 -4.70
N CYS A 47 -12.24 -5.93 -4.63
CA CYS A 47 -11.59 -5.28 -5.77
C CYS A 47 -11.43 -6.26 -6.95
N LEU A 48 -12.17 -5.97 -8.03
CA LEU A 48 -12.09 -6.72 -9.29
C LEU A 48 -10.66 -6.72 -9.87
N GLY A 49 -9.93 -5.63 -9.68
CA GLY A 49 -8.55 -5.46 -10.17
C GLY A 49 -7.48 -6.11 -9.29
N SER A 50 -7.84 -6.78 -8.19
CA SER A 50 -6.85 -7.23 -7.19
C SER A 50 -5.82 -8.24 -7.74
N ASN A 51 -6.18 -9.04 -8.74
CA ASN A 51 -5.23 -9.94 -9.41
C ASN A 51 -4.31 -9.17 -10.37
N LEU A 52 -4.84 -8.20 -11.09
CA LEU A 52 -4.06 -7.36 -12.02
C LEU A 52 -3.05 -6.49 -11.24
N ALA A 53 -3.49 -5.81 -10.19
CA ALA A 53 -2.62 -4.98 -9.35
C ALA A 53 -1.46 -5.79 -8.75
N ARG A 54 -1.70 -7.02 -8.30
CA ARG A 54 -0.64 -7.92 -7.80
C ARG A 54 0.34 -8.32 -8.90
N LEU A 55 -0.15 -8.58 -10.11
CA LEU A 55 0.69 -8.89 -11.25
C LEU A 55 1.58 -7.69 -11.62
N GLU A 56 1.00 -6.50 -11.70
CA GLU A 56 1.72 -5.26 -12.01
C GLU A 56 2.83 -4.98 -10.99
N ILE A 57 2.53 -5.09 -9.69
CA ILE A 57 3.53 -4.91 -8.61
C ILE A 57 4.65 -5.94 -8.72
N ARG A 58 4.31 -7.22 -8.98
CA ARG A 58 5.30 -8.27 -9.16
C ARG A 58 6.23 -7.98 -10.32
N VAL A 59 5.66 -7.70 -11.50
CA VAL A 59 6.44 -7.41 -12.71
C VAL A 59 7.30 -6.16 -12.51
N PHE A 60 6.76 -5.12 -11.87
CA PHE A 60 7.51 -3.92 -11.54
C PHE A 60 8.77 -4.25 -10.72
N PHE A 61 8.63 -4.94 -9.59
CA PHE A 61 9.78 -5.27 -8.75
C PHE A 61 10.74 -6.25 -9.43
N GLU A 62 10.25 -7.26 -10.15
CA GLU A 62 11.08 -8.21 -10.91
C GLU A 62 11.95 -7.50 -11.96
N GLU A 63 11.41 -6.52 -12.68
CA GLU A 63 12.16 -5.79 -13.70
C GLU A 63 13.05 -4.70 -13.10
N MET A 64 12.60 -4.04 -12.03
CA MET A 64 13.35 -3.01 -11.31
C MET A 64 14.65 -3.59 -10.75
N ILE A 65 14.60 -4.69 -10.00
CA ILE A 65 15.80 -5.26 -9.34
C ILE A 65 16.81 -5.84 -10.34
N LYS A 66 16.39 -6.19 -11.57
CA LYS A 66 17.31 -6.63 -12.64
C LYS A 66 18.12 -5.48 -13.23
N ARG A 67 17.59 -4.25 -13.19
CA ARG A 67 18.16 -3.07 -13.87
C ARG A 67 18.73 -2.04 -12.91
N VAL A 68 18.37 -2.11 -11.64
CA VAL A 68 18.71 -1.12 -10.61
C VAL A 68 19.30 -1.86 -9.42
N LYS A 69 20.58 -1.62 -9.12
CA LYS A 69 21.28 -2.22 -7.97
C LYS A 69 21.13 -1.44 -6.67
N GLY A 70 20.70 -0.19 -6.77
CA GLY A 70 20.51 0.70 -5.63
C GLY A 70 19.59 1.87 -5.98
N TRP A 71 18.88 2.40 -5.00
CA TRP A 71 18.12 3.62 -5.14
C TRP A 71 18.07 4.38 -3.83
N GLY A 72 17.82 5.68 -3.91
CA GLY A 72 17.63 6.53 -2.74
C GLY A 72 16.83 7.79 -3.09
N LEU A 73 16.38 8.53 -2.08
CA LEU A 73 15.78 9.85 -2.29
C LEU A 73 16.84 10.82 -2.81
N ALA A 74 16.45 11.66 -3.77
CA ALA A 74 17.33 12.70 -4.28
C ALA A 74 17.69 13.69 -3.17
N PRO A 75 18.98 14.08 -3.01
CA PRO A 75 19.40 15.00 -1.97
C PRO A 75 18.62 16.32 -1.99
N GLY A 76 18.19 16.78 -0.82
CA GLY A 76 17.43 18.03 -0.69
C GLY A 76 15.97 17.96 -1.16
N THR A 77 15.48 16.77 -1.54
CA THR A 77 14.07 16.55 -1.90
C THR A 77 13.34 15.82 -0.78
N ALA A 78 12.03 16.04 -0.70
CA ALA A 78 11.13 15.29 0.15
C ALA A 78 10.01 14.70 -0.72
N PRO A 79 9.56 13.48 -0.44
CA PRO A 79 8.37 12.95 -1.09
C PRO A 79 7.15 13.82 -0.77
N VAL A 80 6.26 13.98 -1.74
CA VAL A 80 5.00 14.71 -1.57
C VAL A 80 3.85 13.71 -1.56
N GLU A 81 3.15 13.62 -0.44
CA GLU A 81 1.96 12.79 -0.32
C GLU A 81 0.79 13.38 -1.13
N MET A 82 -0.07 12.50 -1.62
CA MET A 82 -1.33 12.88 -2.24
C MET A 82 -2.26 13.44 -1.14
N PRO A 83 -2.86 14.63 -1.31
CA PRO A 83 -3.78 15.20 -0.32
C PRO A 83 -5.17 14.54 -0.42
N ASN A 84 -5.24 13.24 -0.12
CA ASN A 84 -6.43 12.41 -0.29
C ASN A 84 -6.70 11.57 0.97
N ALA A 85 -7.93 11.63 1.47
CA ALA A 85 -8.36 10.92 2.67
C ALA A 85 -8.76 9.45 2.43
N PHE A 86 -8.99 9.05 1.18
CA PHE A 86 -9.48 7.71 0.79
C PHE A 86 -8.43 6.85 0.11
N VAL A 87 -7.51 7.48 -0.64
CA VAL A 87 -6.44 6.79 -1.37
C VAL A 87 -5.10 7.37 -0.93
N PHE A 88 -4.34 6.58 -0.19
CA PHE A 88 -2.96 6.92 0.13
C PHE A 88 -2.06 6.67 -1.08
N GLY A 89 -1.13 7.59 -1.33
CA GLY A 89 -0.11 7.44 -2.35
C GLY A 89 0.81 8.65 -2.40
N MET A 90 1.97 8.47 -3.03
CA MET A 90 2.90 9.58 -3.28
C MET A 90 2.50 10.29 -4.57
N ARG A 91 2.28 11.59 -4.49
CA ARG A 91 2.08 12.45 -5.67
C ARG A 91 3.40 12.63 -6.42
N GLU A 92 4.48 12.87 -5.68
CA GLU A 92 5.82 13.09 -6.22
C GLU A 92 6.87 12.44 -5.30
N MET A 93 7.86 11.77 -5.87
CA MET A 93 9.02 11.26 -5.12
C MET A 93 10.23 11.25 -6.06
N MET A 94 11.18 12.16 -5.81
CA MET A 94 12.40 12.25 -6.59
C MET A 94 13.41 11.21 -6.09
N VAL A 95 13.82 10.30 -6.97
CA VAL A 95 14.75 9.23 -6.63
C VAL A 95 16.00 9.29 -7.51
N VAL A 96 17.14 8.94 -6.92
CA VAL A 96 18.38 8.62 -7.64
C VAL A 96 18.43 7.09 -7.76
N LEU A 97 18.70 6.61 -8.97
CA LEU A 97 18.83 5.19 -9.26
C LEU A 97 20.28 4.89 -9.63
N ASP A 98 20.81 3.82 -9.09
CA ASP A 98 22.09 3.24 -9.48
C ASP A 98 21.82 2.11 -10.48
N PRO A 99 22.16 2.28 -11.77
CA PRO A 99 22.00 1.22 -12.75
C PRO A 99 22.83 0.00 -12.38
N ALA A 100 22.25 -1.19 -12.61
CA ALA A 100 22.92 -2.47 -12.43
C ALA A 100 24.12 -2.59 -13.37
#